data_AF-A0A9Q0ELN3-F1
#
_entry.id   AF-A0A9Q0ELN3-F1
#
_cell.length_a   1.000
_cell.length_b   1.000
_cell.length_c   1.000
_cell.angle_alpha   90.00
_cell.angle_beta   90.00
_cell.angle_gamma   90.00
#
_symmetry.space_group_name_H-M   'P 1'
#
loop_
_entity.id
_entity.type
_entity.pdbx_description
1 polymer ?
#
loop_
_entity_poly.entity_id
_entity_poly.type
_entity_poly.pdbx_seq_one_letter_code
_entity_poly.pdbx_strand_id
1 'polypeptide(L)'
;MGNTATKFRKALVGGDEALAWQLYEGNPQFRDGLDPNASYGEQYQHNTPLHYVCRHAMTRLLRYAHTHTHTHTHTHTHTHVLVCFTVGAAS
;
A
#
# COMPACT_ATOMS: atom_id res chain seq x y z
N MET A 1 8.52 -20.14 -9.18
CA MET A 1 9.02 -19.16 -8.19
C MET A 1 7.90 -18.20 -7.87
N GLY A 2 7.40 -18.21 -6.63
CA GLY A 2 6.26 -17.36 -6.24
C GLY A 2 6.63 -15.89 -6.28
N ASN A 3 5.91 -15.11 -7.08
CA ASN A 3 6.08 -13.66 -7.27
C ASN A 3 6.15 -12.94 -5.91
N THR A 4 7.12 -12.04 -5.70
CA THR A 4 7.34 -11.29 -4.44
C THR A 4 6.04 -10.68 -3.90
N ALA A 5 5.18 -10.19 -4.80
CA ALA A 5 3.85 -9.69 -4.50
C ALA A 5 2.96 -10.70 -3.75
N THR A 6 2.98 -11.98 -4.13
CA THR A 6 2.19 -13.02 -3.47
C THR A 6 2.72 -13.33 -2.08
N LYS A 7 4.04 -13.34 -1.88
CA LYS A 7 4.63 -13.52 -0.54
C LYS A 7 4.32 -12.33 0.37
N PHE A 8 4.45 -11.11 -0.15
CA PHE A 8 4.13 -9.88 0.56
C PHE A 8 2.66 -9.85 1.01
N ARG A 9 1.73 -10.22 0.11
CA ARG A 9 0.31 -10.39 0.44
C ARG A 9 0.08 -11.35 1.60
N LYS A 10 0.69 -12.53 1.56
CA LYS A 10 0.54 -13.51 2.64
C LYS A 10 1.09 -12.98 3.97
N ALA A 11 2.21 -12.26 3.94
CA ALA A 11 2.76 -11.62 5.14
C ALA A 11 1.81 -10.54 5.71
N LEU A 12 1.18 -9.73 4.85
CA LEU A 12 0.19 -8.75 5.27
C LEU A 12 -1.06 -9.38 5.90
N VAL A 13 -1.59 -10.44 5.28
CA VAL A 13 -2.76 -11.17 5.80
C VAL A 13 -2.42 -11.89 7.11
N GLY A 14 -1.17 -12.36 7.26
CA GLY A 14 -0.68 -13.02 8.48
C GLY A 14 -0.30 -12.05 9.61
N GLY A 15 -0.11 -10.76 9.31
CA GLY A 15 0.37 -9.76 10.27
C GLY A 15 1.89 -9.77 10.48
N ASP A 16 2.66 -10.44 9.64
CA ASP A 16 4.12 -10.54 9.73
C ASP A 16 4.81 -9.29 9.18
N GLU A 17 4.86 -8.22 9.97
CA GLU A 17 5.50 -6.94 9.59
C GLU A 17 6.97 -7.14 9.18
N ALA A 18 7.74 -7.94 9.93
CA ALA A 18 9.16 -8.14 9.66
C ALA A 18 9.40 -8.77 8.26
N LEU A 19 8.61 -9.80 7.91
CA LEU A 19 8.70 -10.45 6.61
C LEU A 19 8.20 -9.53 5.49
N ALA A 20 7.11 -8.81 5.72
CA ALA A 20 6.59 -7.83 4.76
C ALA A 20 7.62 -6.72 4.49
N TRP A 21 8.27 -6.20 5.53
CA TRP A 21 9.34 -5.22 5.41
C TRP A 21 10.56 -5.75 4.65
N GLN A 22 11.02 -6.97 4.96
CA GLN A 22 12.15 -7.56 4.23
C GLN A 22 11.86 -7.76 2.75
N LEU A 23 10.65 -8.20 2.40
CA LEU A 23 10.25 -8.36 1.00
C LEU A 23 10.17 -7.01 0.29
N TYR A 24 9.66 -6.00 0.98
CA TYR A 24 9.53 -4.64 0.49
C TYR A 24 10.91 -3.98 0.26
N GLU A 25 11.81 -4.05 1.23
CA GLU A 25 13.17 -3.48 1.16
C GLU A 25 14.07 -4.26 0.18
N GLY A 26 13.96 -5.59 0.18
CA GLY A 26 14.76 -6.47 -0.67
C GLY A 26 14.38 -6.45 -2.15
N ASN A 27 13.29 -5.78 -2.54
CA ASN A 27 12.80 -5.77 -3.92
C ASN A 27 12.44 -4.35 -4.39
N PRO A 28 13.42 -3.57 -4.88
CA PRO A 28 13.21 -2.18 -5.28
C PRO A 28 12.34 -2.00 -6.54
N GLN A 29 12.15 -3.04 -7.35
CA GLN A 29 11.19 -3.01 -8.46
C GLN A 29 9.75 -3.25 -7.98
N PHE A 30 9.59 -4.11 -6.97
CA PHE A 30 8.29 -4.38 -6.37
C PHE A 30 7.80 -3.16 -5.59
N ARG A 31 8.67 -2.48 -4.82
CA ARG A 31 8.28 -1.28 -4.07
C ARG A 31 7.73 -0.19 -4.99
N ASP A 32 8.35 0.01 -6.16
CA ASP A 32 8.02 1.09 -7.09
C ASP A 32 6.65 0.86 -7.75
N GLY A 33 6.34 -0.39 -8.05
CA GLY A 33 5.04 -0.82 -8.58
C GLY A 33 4.02 -1.22 -7.52
N LEU A 34 4.34 -1.12 -6.23
CA LEU A 34 3.41 -1.48 -5.16
C LEU A 34 2.45 -0.33 -4.92
N ASP A 35 1.21 -0.48 -5.39
CA ASP A 35 0.15 0.45 -5.07
C ASP A 35 -0.53 0.09 -3.74
N PRO A 36 -0.44 0.94 -2.70
CA PRO A 36 -1.02 0.66 -1.38
C PRO A 36 -2.56 0.68 -1.37
N ASN A 37 -3.18 1.25 -2.39
CA ASN A 37 -4.62 1.38 -2.56
C ASN A 37 -5.21 0.31 -3.49
N ALA A 38 -4.38 -0.46 -4.19
CA ALA A 38 -4.81 -1.51 -5.08
C ALA A 38 -5.40 -2.67 -4.27
N SER A 39 -6.71 -2.85 -4.41
CA SER A 39 -7.41 -3.99 -3.85
C SER A 39 -6.81 -5.30 -4.35
N TYR A 40 -6.61 -6.27 -3.47
CA TYR A 40 -6.10 -7.60 -3.84
C TYR A 40 -7.12 -8.49 -4.57
N GLY A 41 -8.24 -7.91 -5.00
CA GLY A 41 -9.34 -8.58 -5.71
C GLY A 41 -10.44 -9.11 -4.78
N GLU A 42 -11.48 -9.64 -5.40
CA GLU A 42 -12.71 -10.13 -4.74
C GLU A 42 -12.42 -11.25 -3.72
N GLN A 43 -11.41 -12.07 -3.99
CA GLN A 43 -10.97 -13.17 -3.11
C GLN A 43 -10.49 -12.70 -1.72
N TYR A 44 -10.12 -11.42 -1.59
CA TYR A 44 -9.68 -10.82 -0.32
C TYR A 44 -10.65 -9.73 0.14
N GLN A 45 -11.93 -9.81 -0.25
CA GLN A 45 -12.97 -8.81 0.06
C GLN A 45 -12.60 -7.40 -0.40
N HIS A 46 -11.83 -7.27 -1.48
CA HIS A 46 -11.29 -5.99 -1.96
C HIS A 46 -10.40 -5.24 -0.97
N ASN A 47 -9.92 -5.91 0.09
CA ASN A 47 -9.02 -5.31 1.06
C ASN A 47 -7.71 -4.89 0.38
N THR A 48 -7.29 -3.66 0.68
CA THR A 48 -6.05 -3.09 0.15
C THR A 48 -4.86 -3.44 1.06
N PRO A 49 -3.61 -3.35 0.57
CA PRO A 49 -2.43 -3.47 1.41
C PRO A 49 -2.52 -2.56 2.64
N LEU A 50 -3.01 -1.33 2.46
CA LEU A 50 -3.20 -0.38 3.54
C LEU A 50 -4.18 -0.88 4.61
N HIS A 51 -5.26 -1.57 4.24
CA HIS A 51 -6.20 -2.15 5.21
C HIS A 51 -5.52 -3.14 6.15
N TYR A 52 -4.70 -4.05 5.61
CA TYR A 52 -3.97 -5.03 6.41
C TYR A 52 -2.88 -4.36 7.27
N VAL A 53 -2.15 -3.41 6.70
CA VAL A 53 -1.14 -2.61 7.39
C VAL A 53 -1.76 -1.86 8.58
N CYS A 54 -2.92 -1.22 8.40
CA CYS A 54 -3.66 -0.54 9.47
C CYS A 54 -4.18 -1.54 10.52
N ARG A 55 -4.76 -2.67 10.07
CA ARG A 55 -5.32 -3.70 10.95
C ARG A 55 -4.29 -4.33 11.88
N HIS A 56 -3.05 -4.46 11.41
CA HIS A 56 -1.94 -5.02 12.18
C HIS A 56 -1.02 -3.94 12.77
N ALA A 57 -1.37 -2.66 12.67
CA ALA A 57 -0.58 -1.53 13.16
C ALA A 57 0.89 -1.53 12.68
N MET A 58 1.13 -1.87 11.41
CA MET A 58 2.48 -1.92 10.82
C MET A 58 3.02 -0.52 10.53
N THR A 59 3.56 0.14 11.55
CA THR A 59 4.02 1.54 11.51
C THR A 59 5.06 1.83 10.43
N ARG A 60 5.93 0.86 10.10
CA ARG A 60 6.97 1.05 9.08
C ARG A 60 6.38 1.19 7.68
N LEU A 61 5.40 0.36 7.35
CA LEU A 61 4.72 0.38 6.05
C LEU A 61 3.72 1.54 5.94
N LEU A 62 3.07 1.93 7.04
CA LEU A 62 2.17 3.10 7.10
C LEU A 62 2.88 4.39 6.66
N ARG A 63 4.09 4.63 7.15
CA ARG A 63 4.86 5.84 6.79
C ARG A 63 5.14 5.91 5.29
N TYR A 64 5.42 4.77 4.66
CA TYR A 64 5.66 4.71 3.23
C TYR A 64 4.39 4.94 2.42
N ALA A 65 3.30 4.27 2.78
CA ALA A 65 2.01 4.43 2.09
C ALA A 65 1.51 5.88 2.14
N HIS A 66 1.70 6.57 3.27
CA HIS A 66 1.38 7.99 3.41
C HIS A 66 2.25 8.87 2.49
N THR A 67 3.53 8.54 2.35
CA THR A 67 4.46 9.29 1.49
C THR A 67 4.16 9.09 0.00
N HIS A 68 3.84 7.87 -0.44
CA HIS A 68 3.48 7.60 -1.84
C HIS A 68 2.15 8.25 -2.25
N THR A 69 1.16 8.28 -1.35
CA THR A 69 -0.12 8.96 -1.58
C THR A 69 0.08 10.48 -1.76
N HIS A 70 0.96 11.08 -0.96
CA HIS A 70 1.30 12.50 -1.06
C HIS A 70 2.00 12.83 -2.39
N THR A 71 2.84 11.93 -2.91
CA THR A 71 3.55 12.13 -4.19
C THR A 71 2.65 11.91 -5.41
N HIS A 72 1.73 10.94 -5.39
CA HIS A 72 0.76 10.74 -6.49
C HIS A 72 -0.20 11.94 -6.65
N THR A 73 -0.30 12.81 -5.63
CA THR A 73 -1.13 14.02 -5.66
C THR A 73 -0.42 15.22 -6.31
N HIS A 74 0.93 15.28 -6.31
CA HIS A 74 1.66 16.46 -6.80
C HIS A 74 2.07 16.38 -8.30
N THR A 75 1.87 15.24 -8.99
CA THR A 75 2.38 15.04 -10.36
C THR A 75 1.37 14.44 -11.34
N HIS A 76 0.06 14.61 -11.15
CA HIS A 76 -0.92 14.25 -12.19
C HIS A 76 -1.91 15.40 -12.48
N THR A 77 -1.39 16.61 -12.66
CA THR A 77 -2.04 17.67 -13.44
C THR A 77 -1.85 17.42 -14.93
N HIS A 78 -2.25 16.25 -15.39
CA HIS A 78 -2.82 16.10 -16.72
C HIS A 78 -3.77 14.90 -16.69
N THR A 79 -5.06 15.18 -16.57
CA THR A 79 -6.13 14.22 -16.88
C THR A 79 -6.19 13.01 -15.94
N HIS A 80 -6.68 13.17 -14.71
CA HIS A 80 -7.60 12.23 -14.02
C HIS A 80 -7.88 12.78 -12.60
N VAL A 81 -8.68 13.85 -12.62
CA VAL A 81 -9.62 14.32 -11.60
C VAL A 81 -9.92 13.27 -10.50
N LEU A 82 -9.70 13.64 -9.23
CA LEU A 82 -10.61 13.34 -8.11
C LEU A 82 -10.64 11.91 -7.53
N VAL A 83 -9.58 11.46 -6.85
CA VAL A 83 -9.74 10.39 -5.83
C VAL A 83 -9.24 10.87 -4.47
N CYS A 84 -10.20 11.47 -3.74
CA CYS A 84 -10.38 11.28 -2.30
C CYS A 84 -9.33 11.86 -1.32
N PHE A 85 -9.03 13.15 -1.42
CA PHE A 85 -8.50 13.96 -0.30
C PHE A 85 -9.55 14.94 0.23
N THR A 86 -10.73 14.43 0.59
CA THR A 86 -11.74 15.19 1.37
C THR A 86 -12.12 14.48 2.67
N VAL A 87 -11.18 13.78 3.31
CA VAL A 87 -11.28 13.54 4.76
C VAL A 87 -10.32 14.51 5.44
N GLY A 88 -10.87 15.65 5.84
CA GLY A 88 -10.43 16.39 7.02
C GLY A 88 -9.26 17.35 6.85
N ALA A 89 -9.53 18.54 6.32
CA ALA A 89 -8.77 19.73 6.72
C ALA A 89 -9.64 21.00 6.62
N ALA A 90 -9.92 21.56 7.80
CA ALA A 90 -10.23 22.95 8.11
C ALA A 90 -11.67 23.48 7.88
N SER A 91 -12.30 23.72 9.06
CA SER A 91 -13.27 24.77 9.45
C SER A 91 -14.74 24.59 9.06
#